data_AF-A0A2W6D965-F1
#
_entry.id   AF-A0A2W6D965-F1
#
_cell.length_a   1.000
_cell.length_b   1.000
_cell.length_c   1.000
_cell.angle_alpha   90.00
_cell.angle_beta   90.00
_cell.angle_gamma   90.00
#
_symmetry.space_group_name_H-M   'P 1'
#
loop_
_entity.id
_entity.type
_entity.pdbx_description
1 polymer ?
#
loop_
_entity_poly.entity_id
_entity_poly.type
_entity_poly.pdbx_seq_one_letter_code
_entity_poly.pdbx_strand_id
1 'polypeptide(L)' 'VGYEQVTGTLAGREGTFVLEARGEHSGGVARTDVRVVPDSGTGGLVGLRGEGSHAADAMEYTLTLDYDL' A
#
# COMPACT_ATOMS: atom_id res chain seq x y z
N VAL A 1 -2.74 13.13 -3.34
CA VAL A 1 -2.82 11.77 -3.92
C VAL A 1 -1.49 11.44 -4.57
N GLY A 2 -1.04 10.18 -4.52
CA GLY A 2 0.21 9.72 -5.11
C GLY A 2 0.17 8.23 -5.43
N TYR A 3 1.13 7.75 -6.21
CA TYR A 3 1.29 6.33 -6.54
C TYR A 3 2.67 5.86 -6.13
N GLU A 4 2.74 4.69 -5.51
CA GLU A 4 3.96 4.07 -5.01
C GLU A 4 4.09 2.68 -5.59
N GLN A 5 5.23 2.39 -6.23
CA GLN A 5 5.53 1.04 -6.68
C GLN A 5 6.27 0.29 -5.56
N VAL A 6 5.70 -0.84 -5.15
CA VAL A 6 6.28 -1.75 -4.18
C VAL A 6 6.91 -2.92 -4.92
N THR A 7 8.14 -3.27 -4.56
CA THR A 7 8.85 -4.47 -5.01
C THR A 7 9.22 -5.29 -3.78
N GLY A 8 8.81 -6.55 -3.73
CA GLY A 8 9.12 -7.39 -2.57
C GLY A 8 8.37 -8.72 -2.56
N THR A 9 8.19 -9.25 -1.35
CA THR A 9 7.64 -10.59 -1.12
C THR A 9 6.48 -10.50 -0.13
N LEU A 10 5.29 -10.98 -0.52
CA LEU A 10 4.10 -11.04 0.34
C LEU A 10 3.69 -12.50 0.51
N ALA A 11 3.59 -12.96 1.77
CA ALA A 11 3.28 -14.35 2.11
C ALA A 11 4.12 -15.39 1.31
N GLY A 12 5.42 -15.09 1.10
CA GLY A 12 6.35 -15.95 0.35
C GLY A 12 6.29 -15.82 -1.18
N ARG A 13 5.46 -14.93 -1.73
CA ARG A 13 5.30 -14.71 -3.18
C ARG A 13 6.03 -13.44 -3.60
N GLU A 14 6.99 -13.57 -4.50
CA GLU A 14 7.76 -12.43 -5.04
C GLU A 14 7.00 -11.74 -6.17
N GLY A 15 7.05 -10.41 -6.19
CA GLY A 15 6.47 -9.62 -7.27
C GLY A 15 6.54 -8.12 -7.01
N THR A 16 5.82 -7.37 -7.83
CA THR A 16 5.60 -5.94 -7.66
C THR A 16 4.11 -5.63 -7.68
N PHE A 17 3.72 -4.50 -7.12
CA PHE A 17 2.38 -3.93 -7.25
C PHE A 17 2.43 -2.41 -7.03
N VAL A 18 1.36 -1.70 -7.38
CA VAL A 18 1.25 -0.26 -7.16
C VAL A 18 0.20 0.03 -6.09
N LEU A 19 0.55 0.88 -5.13
CA LEU A 19 -0.40 1.48 -4.19
C LEU A 19 -0.79 2.88 -4.67
N GLU A 20 -2.08 3.18 -4.63
CA GLU A 20 -2.60 4.54 -4.70
C GLU A 20 -2.78 5.06 -3.29
N ALA A 21 -2.06 6.13 -2.93
CA ALA A 21 -2.09 6.76 -1.62
C ALA A 21 -2.91 8.05 -1.63
N ARG A 22 -3.90 8.15 -0.75
CA ARG A 22 -4.71 9.34 -0.49
C ARG A 22 -4.45 9.82 0.94
N GLY A 23 -3.50 10.75 1.05
CA GLY A 23 -3.14 11.37 2.32
C GLY A 23 -3.90 12.66 2.59
N GLU A 24 -4.31 12.83 3.85
CA GLU A 24 -4.79 14.08 4.43
C GLU A 24 -3.90 14.44 5.63
N HIS A 25 -3.54 15.72 5.75
CA HIS A 25 -2.77 16.22 6.88
C HIS A 25 -3.65 17.13 7.72
N SER A 26 -3.83 16.80 8.99
CA SER A 26 -4.58 17.62 9.94
C SER A 26 -4.00 17.51 11.33
N GLY A 27 -3.88 18.64 12.04
CA GLY A 27 -3.40 18.66 13.42
C GLY A 27 -1.98 18.12 13.64
N GLY A 28 -1.13 18.15 12.62
CA GLY A 28 0.25 17.63 12.70
C GLY A 28 0.39 16.12 12.44
N VAL A 29 -0.69 15.41 12.14
CA VAL A 29 -0.68 13.99 11.78
C VAL A 29 -1.06 13.83 10.32
N ALA A 30 -0.28 13.03 9.58
CA ALA A 30 -0.62 12.58 8.25
C ALA A 30 -1.41 11.27 8.36
N ARG A 31 -2.64 11.23 7.84
CA ARG A 31 -3.41 9.99 7.69
C ARG A 31 -3.52 9.68 6.21
N THR A 32 -3.17 8.45 5.84
CA THR A 32 -3.16 8.04 4.44
C THR A 32 -3.92 6.74 4.30
N ASP A 33 -4.96 6.76 3.47
CA ASP A 33 -5.59 5.54 2.97
C ASP A 33 -4.86 5.09 1.70
N VAL A 34 -4.62 3.79 1.58
CA VAL A 34 -3.96 3.19 0.42
C VAL A 34 -4.83 2.10 -0.20
N ARG A 35 -4.72 1.94 -1.52
CA ARG A 35 -5.36 0.83 -2.25
C ARG A 35 -4.40 0.25 -3.26
N VAL A 36 -4.41 -1.07 -3.42
CA VAL A 36 -3.72 -1.72 -4.54
C VAL A 36 -4.42 -1.31 -5.83
N VAL A 37 -3.67 -0.76 -6.78
CA VAL A 37 -4.19 -0.43 -8.10
C VAL A 37 -4.57 -1.74 -8.81
N PRO A 38 -5.80 -1.88 -9.33
CA PRO A 38 -6.23 -3.09 -10.02
C PRO A 38 -5.25 -3.51 -11.11
N ASP A 39 -4.98 -4.82 -11.18
CA ASP A 39 -4.12 -5.45 -12.18
C ASP A 39 -2.66 -4.96 -12.23
N SER A 40 -2.22 -4.23 -11.19
CA SER A 40 -0.82 -3.77 -11.08
C SER A 40 0.16 -4.83 -10.59
N GLY A 41 -0.37 -5.95 -10.06
CA GLY A 41 0.40 -7.06 -9.52
C GLY A 41 1.21 -7.80 -10.60
N THR A 42 2.46 -8.14 -10.31
CA THR A 42 3.34 -8.93 -11.19
C THR A 42 3.87 -10.18 -10.50
N GLY A 43 4.41 -11.13 -11.27
CA GLY A 43 5.01 -12.35 -10.72
C GLY A 43 4.03 -13.16 -9.88
N GLY A 44 4.42 -13.51 -8.66
CA GLY A 44 3.58 -14.23 -7.70
C GLY A 44 2.44 -13.39 -7.10
N LEU A 45 2.35 -12.09 -7.44
CA LEU A 45 1.33 -11.15 -6.95
C LEU A 45 0.33 -10.73 -8.03
N VAL A 46 0.31 -11.39 -9.20
CA VAL A 46 -0.74 -11.18 -10.21
C VAL A 46 -2.11 -11.48 -9.58
N GLY A 47 -3.06 -10.56 -9.73
CA GLY A 47 -4.41 -10.67 -9.15
C GLY A 47 -4.56 -10.03 -7.77
N LEU A 48 -3.47 -9.51 -7.18
CA LEU A 48 -3.52 -8.88 -5.85
C LEU A 48 -4.53 -7.74 -5.80
N ARG A 49 -5.37 -7.76 -4.76
CA ARG A 49 -6.28 -6.69 -4.39
C ARG A 49 -6.11 -6.41 -2.91
N GLY A 50 -6.30 -5.16 -2.50
CA GLY A 50 -6.23 -4.84 -1.09
C GLY A 50 -6.36 -3.35 -0.82
N GLU A 51 -6.61 -3.04 0.43
CA GLU A 51 -6.66 -1.68 0.95
C GLU A 51 -6.09 -1.64 2.36
N GLY A 52 -5.68 -0.44 2.77
CA GLY A 52 -5.02 -0.25 4.03
C GLY A 52 -5.01 1.20 4.43
N SER A 53 -4.47 1.46 5.60
CA SER A 53 -4.21 2.83 6.03
C SER A 53 -2.97 2.88 6.92
N HIS A 54 -2.36 4.05 6.98
CA HIS A 54 -1.35 4.36 7.98
C HIS A 54 -1.55 5.78 8.49
N ALA A 55 -1.07 6.01 9.70
CA ALA A 55 -0.89 7.33 10.27
C ALA A 55 0.60 7.53 10.58
N ALA A 56 1.12 8.71 10.26
CA ALA A 56 2.50 9.07 10.53
C ALA A 56 2.57 10.43 11.24
N ASP A 57 3.24 10.44 12.38
CA ASP A 57 3.71 11.63 13.10
C ASP A 57 5.26 11.70 13.15
N ALA A 58 5.93 10.67 12.61
CA ALA A 58 7.37 10.51 12.51
C ALA A 58 7.76 9.83 11.20
N MET A 59 9.06 9.57 11.00
CA MET A 59 9.58 8.93 9.77
C MET A 59 9.29 7.42 9.68
N GLU A 60 8.97 6.77 10.80
CA GLU A 60 8.55 5.37 10.83
C GLU A 60 7.04 5.28 11.05
N TYR A 61 6.39 4.43 10.27
CA TYR A 61 4.97 4.12 10.42
C TYR A 61 4.73 2.65 10.08
N THR A 62 3.64 2.10 10.61
CA THR A 62 3.15 0.77 10.23
C THR A 62 2.03 0.92 9.22
N LEU A 63 2.15 0.24 8.08
CA LEU A 63 1.06 0.04 7.14
C LEU A 63 0.43 -1.33 7.41
N THR A 64 -0.85 -1.34 7.76
CA THR A 64 -1.68 -2.56 7.72
C THR A 64 -2.36 -2.62 6.36
N LEU A 65 -2.18 -3.75 5.67
CA LEU A 65 -2.79 -4.02 4.37
C LEU A 65 -3.66 -5.28 4.49
N ASP A 66 -4.97 -5.10 4.33
CA ASP A 66 -5.91 -6.20 4.15
C ASP A 66 -5.97 -6.53 2.65
N TYR A 67 -5.75 -7.80 2.30
CA TYR A 67 -5.58 -8.19 0.90
C TYR A 67 -6.12 -9.58 0.60
N ASP A 68 -6.47 -9.76 -0.68
CA ASP A 68 -6.83 -11.02 -1.31
C ASP A 68 -5.97 -11.25 -2.55
N LEU A 69 -5.71 -12.52 -2.86
CA LEU A 69 -4.92 -12.95 -4.01
C LEU A 69 -5.52 -14.18 -4.70
#